data_AF-A0A9W7ENE3-F1
#
_entry.id   AF-A0A9W7ENE3-F1
#
_cell.length_a   1.000
_cell.length_b   1.000
_cell.length_c   1.000
_cell.angle_alpha   90.00
_cell.angle_beta   90.00
_cell.angle_gamma   90.00
#
_symmetry.space_group_name_H-M   'P 1'
#
loop_
_entity.id
_entity.type
_entity.pdbx_description
1 polymer ?
#
loop_
_entity_poly.entity_id
_entity_poly.type
_entity_poly.pdbx_seq_one_letter_code
_entity_poly.pdbx_strand_id
1 'polypeptide(L)'
;MQISAAIIMLLVFLKTTVSPLSSPVPTQKAEAAARCRWRLLLNVGREEGTWMPEDWGASGSRLAIPLLVDFEATRSNLDDEMLVGRNSLLVSPASDATFINESGEQRLQVNPGGWSVEPPKEGKSPAVLRFWLDFGEGGVKRDTTLPAGKVFFTAAGWMDEEIEVGNKARNKLVELLENDILVNLKAAQADYDSSNPIAKIAKLRYDNYGADVVATQF
;
A
#
# COMPACT_ATOMS: atom_id res chain seq x y z
N MET A 1 -22.27 24.52 2.32
CA MET A 1 -21.67 23.27 2.84
C MET A 1 -20.66 22.81 1.81
N GLN A 2 -19.38 23.06 2.06
CA GLN A 2 -18.30 22.74 1.13
C GLN A 2 -17.84 21.32 1.47
N ILE A 3 -18.22 20.35 0.64
CA ILE A 3 -17.78 18.95 0.79
C ILE A 3 -16.36 18.90 0.23
N SER A 4 -15.35 19.00 1.09
CA SER A 4 -13.95 18.82 0.68
C SER A 4 -13.70 17.34 0.40
N ALA A 5 -13.57 17.01 -0.87
CA ALA A 5 -13.47 15.64 -1.38
C ALA A 5 -12.01 15.11 -1.43
N ALA A 6 -11.88 13.87 -1.00
CA ALA A 6 -10.84 12.87 -1.31
C ALA A 6 -9.36 13.28 -1.15
N ILE A 7 -8.83 13.05 0.06
CA ILE A 7 -7.39 12.88 0.28
C ILE A 7 -7.05 11.41 -0.03
N ILE A 8 -6.40 11.16 -1.16
CA ILE A 8 -5.80 9.84 -1.42
C ILE A 8 -4.47 9.80 -0.67
N MET A 9 -4.41 8.89 0.30
CA MET A 9 -3.36 8.84 1.30
C MET A 9 -2.70 7.46 1.26
N LEU A 10 -1.38 7.44 1.16
CA LEU A 10 -0.60 6.23 1.33
C LEU A 10 -0.61 5.84 2.81
N LEU A 11 -1.51 4.91 3.17
CA LEU A 11 -1.59 4.35 4.51
C LEU A 11 -0.63 3.15 4.62
N VAL A 12 0.37 3.27 5.49
CA VAL A 12 1.18 2.14 5.94
C VAL A 12 0.51 1.57 7.19
N PHE A 13 -0.03 0.36 7.09
CA PHE A 13 -0.71 -0.31 8.21
C PHE A 13 0.26 -1.19 8.99
N LEU A 14 0.43 -0.92 10.28
CA LEU A 14 0.90 -1.92 11.25
C LEU A 14 -0.30 -2.38 12.09
N LYS A 15 -0.74 -3.61 11.85
CA LYS A 15 -1.79 -4.28 12.64
C LYS A 15 -1.19 -4.74 13.97
N THR A 16 -1.65 -4.18 15.08
CA THR A 16 -1.46 -4.77 16.41
C THR A 16 -2.75 -5.44 16.84
N THR A 17 -2.77 -6.78 16.84
CA THR A 17 -3.93 -7.58 17.28
C THR A 17 -4.06 -7.51 18.80
N VAL A 18 -5.24 -7.10 19.28
CA VAL A 18 -5.65 -7.27 20.68
C VAL A 18 -6.99 -8.03 20.67
N SER A 19 -7.12 -9.02 21.55
CA SER A 19 -8.17 -10.06 21.53
C SER A 19 -9.62 -9.52 21.62
N PRO A 20 -10.61 -10.21 21.02
CA PRO A 20 -11.99 -9.75 20.96
C PRO A 20 -12.82 -10.04 22.24
N LEU A 21 -13.60 -9.04 22.70
CA LEU A 21 -14.78 -9.25 23.56
C LEU A 21 -16.06 -9.40 22.71
N SER A 22 -16.90 -10.36 23.08
CA SER A 22 -18.09 -10.87 22.38
C SER A 22 -19.35 -9.97 22.50
N SER A 23 -19.95 -9.53 21.38
CA SER A 23 -21.41 -9.23 21.13
C SER A 23 -21.61 -8.63 19.69
N PRO A 24 -22.84 -8.44 19.13
CA PRO A 24 -23.27 -9.13 17.91
C PRO A 24 -23.28 -8.28 16.62
N VAL A 25 -22.64 -8.86 15.60
CA VAL A 25 -22.88 -8.87 14.13
C VAL A 25 -23.18 -7.57 13.36
N PRO A 26 -22.12 -6.87 12.92
CA PRO A 26 -21.96 -6.43 11.54
C PRO A 26 -21.40 -7.58 10.66
N THR A 27 -21.44 -7.43 9.33
CA THR A 27 -20.92 -8.42 8.37
C THR A 27 -19.52 -8.90 8.78
N GLN A 28 -19.23 -10.21 8.70
CA GLN A 28 -18.00 -10.86 9.20
C GLN A 28 -16.68 -10.12 8.86
N LYS A 29 -16.65 -9.41 7.72
CA LYS A 29 -15.53 -8.59 7.25
C LYS A 29 -15.31 -7.29 8.05
N ALA A 30 -16.39 -6.62 8.47
CA ALA A 30 -16.29 -5.44 9.32
C ALA A 30 -15.82 -5.84 10.73
N GLU A 31 -16.29 -6.96 11.28
CA GLU A 31 -15.90 -7.40 12.63
C GLU A 31 -14.38 -7.61 12.79
N ALA A 32 -13.69 -8.09 11.76
CA ALA A 32 -12.23 -8.27 11.78
C ALA A 32 -11.45 -6.94 11.88
N ALA A 33 -11.97 -5.87 11.28
CA ALA A 33 -11.38 -4.53 11.40
C ALA A 33 -11.82 -3.85 12.72
N ALA A 34 -13.04 -4.13 13.17
CA ALA A 34 -13.76 -3.44 14.22
C ALA A 34 -13.33 -3.73 15.68
N ARG A 35 -12.17 -4.38 15.88
CA ARG A 35 -11.58 -4.66 17.19
C ARG A 35 -10.06 -4.55 17.16
N CYS A 36 -9.54 -3.67 16.33
CA CYS A 36 -8.11 -3.53 16.13
C CYS A 36 -7.67 -2.08 16.33
N ARG A 37 -6.54 -1.94 17.01
CA ARG A 37 -5.82 -0.67 17.13
C ARG A 37 -4.82 -0.54 15.99
N TRP A 38 -4.90 0.56 15.25
CA TRP A 38 -4.15 0.81 14.03
C TRP A 38 -3.25 2.01 14.23
N ARG A 39 -1.96 1.85 13.92
CA ARG A 39 -1.06 2.99 13.76
C ARG A 39 -1.15 3.45 12.31
N LEU A 40 -1.69 4.64 12.11
CA LEU A 40 -1.81 5.31 10.83
C LEU A 40 -0.67 6.31 10.69
N LEU A 41 -0.15 6.45 9.48
CA LEU A 41 0.67 7.59 9.10
C LEU A 41 -0.10 8.37 8.05
N LEU A 42 -0.70 9.48 8.47
CA LEU A 42 -1.47 10.29 7.56
C LEU A 42 -0.52 11.17 6.74
N ASN A 43 -0.39 10.89 5.45
CA ASN A 43 0.48 11.64 4.55
C ASN A 43 -0.33 12.60 3.66
N VAL A 44 -0.50 13.84 4.11
CA VAL A 44 -1.25 14.89 3.41
C VAL A 44 -0.31 15.70 2.53
N GLY A 45 -0.66 15.83 1.26
CA GLY A 45 0.07 16.60 0.27
C GLY A 45 -0.66 16.55 -1.07
N ARG A 46 -0.24 17.36 -2.03
CA ARG A 46 -0.86 17.42 -3.36
C ARG A 46 -0.64 16.12 -4.11
N GLU A 47 -1.75 15.60 -4.65
CA GLU A 47 -1.78 14.47 -5.56
C GLU A 47 -2.39 14.93 -6.89
N GLU A 48 -1.82 14.47 -8.00
CA GLU A 48 -2.31 14.79 -9.33
C GLU A 48 -3.74 14.26 -9.52
N GLY A 49 -4.64 15.09 -10.06
CA GLY A 49 -6.04 14.72 -10.27
C GLY A 49 -6.95 14.83 -9.04
N THR A 50 -6.49 15.46 -7.95
CA THR A 50 -7.32 15.75 -6.77
C THR A 50 -7.93 17.16 -6.80
N TRP A 51 -8.94 17.39 -5.96
CA TRP A 51 -9.58 18.70 -5.79
C TRP A 51 -8.78 19.64 -4.88
N MET A 52 -7.51 19.32 -4.63
CA MET A 52 -6.60 20.12 -3.82
C MET A 52 -6.21 21.41 -4.57
N PRO A 53 -6.11 22.56 -3.88
CA PRO A 53 -5.64 23.80 -4.51
C PRO A 53 -4.27 23.64 -5.17
N GLU A 54 -4.02 24.38 -6.26
CA GLU A 54 -2.79 24.25 -7.05
C GLU A 54 -1.53 24.70 -6.30
N ASP A 55 -1.68 25.66 -5.40
CA ASP A 55 -0.64 26.19 -4.51
C ASP A 55 -0.32 25.24 -3.36
N TRP A 56 -1.18 24.23 -3.13
CA TRP A 56 -1.03 23.31 -2.03
C TRP A 56 0.10 22.32 -2.29
N GLY A 57 1.09 22.22 -1.40
CA GLY A 57 2.25 21.34 -1.54
C GLY A 57 3.08 21.56 -2.82
N ALA A 58 2.99 22.74 -3.46
CA ALA A 58 3.71 23.07 -4.70
C ALA A 58 5.25 22.96 -4.57
N SER A 59 5.77 23.16 -3.37
CA SER A 59 7.19 22.97 -3.00
C SER A 59 7.59 21.49 -2.84
N GLY A 60 6.65 20.56 -3.00
CA GLY A 60 6.83 19.14 -2.68
C GLY A 60 6.72 18.83 -1.18
N SER A 61 6.31 19.81 -0.36
CA SER A 61 6.06 19.59 1.07
C SER A 61 4.93 18.58 1.28
N ARG A 62 5.07 17.78 2.34
CA ARG A 62 4.03 16.87 2.82
C ARG A 62 3.93 16.92 4.34
N LEU A 63 2.71 16.86 4.80
CA LEU A 63 2.35 16.83 6.21
C LEU A 63 2.11 15.37 6.62
N ALA A 64 3.08 14.83 7.36
CA ALA A 64 3.05 13.48 7.87
C ALA A 64 2.57 13.50 9.33
N ILE A 65 1.43 12.90 9.60
CA ILE A 65 0.77 12.91 10.91
C ILE A 65 0.61 11.46 11.40
N PRO A 66 1.52 10.97 12.25
CA PRO A 66 1.34 9.69 12.92
C PRO A 66 0.14 9.78 13.87
N LEU A 67 -0.77 8.81 13.78
CA LEU A 67 -1.96 8.72 14.61
C LEU A 67 -2.22 7.27 15.02
N LEU A 68 -2.68 7.09 16.24
CA LEU A 68 -3.15 5.80 16.74
C LEU A 68 -4.67 5.85 16.80
N VAL A 69 -5.35 4.94 16.12
CA VAL A 69 -6.82 4.90 16.09
C VAL A 69 -7.34 3.51 16.44
N ASP A 70 -8.51 3.47 17.04
CA ASP A 70 -9.27 2.27 17.31
C ASP A 70 -10.47 2.22 16.37
N PHE A 71 -10.51 1.18 15.53
CA PHE A 71 -11.70 0.89 14.72
C PHE A 71 -12.62 0.01 15.54
N GLU A 72 -13.82 0.48 15.84
CA GLU A 72 -14.77 -0.18 16.72
C GLU A 72 -15.97 -0.76 15.97
N ALA A 73 -16.62 -1.80 16.53
CA ALA A 73 -17.82 -2.41 15.95
C ALA A 73 -19.12 -1.68 16.33
N THR A 74 -18.99 -0.66 17.19
CA THR A 74 -20.10 0.18 17.64
C THR A 74 -20.52 1.10 16.50
N ARG A 75 -21.83 1.29 16.32
CA ARG A 75 -22.34 2.28 15.36
C ARG A 75 -21.93 3.68 15.79
N SER A 76 -21.51 4.51 14.84
CA SER A 76 -21.31 5.92 15.11
C SER A 76 -22.68 6.60 15.24
N ASN A 77 -22.92 7.30 16.35
CA ASN A 77 -24.06 8.23 16.48
C ASN A 77 -23.73 9.64 15.93
N LEU A 78 -22.59 9.76 15.25
CA LEU A 78 -22.13 10.98 14.61
C LEU A 78 -22.87 11.14 13.27
N ASP A 79 -23.07 12.38 12.83
CA ASP A 79 -23.85 12.68 11.62
C ASP A 79 -23.48 11.77 10.44
N ASP A 80 -24.52 11.21 9.80
CA ASP A 80 -24.39 10.35 8.63
C ASP A 80 -23.72 11.12 7.49
N GLU A 81 -22.46 10.81 7.22
CA GLU A 81 -21.71 11.41 6.12
C GLU A 81 -21.87 10.58 4.84
N MET A 82 -22.26 11.23 3.73
CA MET A 82 -22.50 10.56 2.44
C MET A 82 -21.30 9.73 1.95
N LEU A 83 -20.07 10.14 2.28
CA LEU A 83 -18.84 9.48 1.82
C LEU A 83 -18.52 8.18 2.55
N VAL A 84 -19.01 7.99 3.78
CA VAL A 84 -18.78 6.77 4.57
C VAL A 84 -20.05 5.93 4.70
N GLY A 85 -21.22 6.55 4.53
CA GLY A 85 -22.53 5.90 4.45
C GLY A 85 -23.26 5.86 5.80
N ARG A 86 -24.59 5.69 5.74
CA ARG A 86 -25.54 5.79 6.88
C ARG A 86 -25.41 4.73 7.98
N ASN A 87 -24.48 3.80 7.83
CA ASN A 87 -24.24 2.72 8.80
C ASN A 87 -22.76 2.70 9.18
N SER A 88 -22.15 3.87 9.31
CA SER A 88 -20.77 3.95 9.74
C SER A 88 -20.61 3.44 11.17
N LEU A 89 -19.48 2.80 11.38
CA LEU A 89 -19.00 2.34 12.66
C LEU A 89 -18.08 3.40 13.26
N LEU A 90 -17.85 3.36 14.56
CA LEU A 90 -17.06 4.36 15.27
C LEU A 90 -15.56 4.14 15.05
N VAL A 91 -14.84 5.21 14.72
CA VAL A 91 -13.37 5.24 14.78
C VAL A 91 -12.94 6.29 15.81
N SER A 92 -12.15 5.86 16.79
CA SER A 92 -11.76 6.68 17.94
C SER A 92 -10.25 6.90 17.94
N PRO A 93 -9.74 8.14 17.95
CA PRO A 93 -8.32 8.38 18.14
C PRO A 93 -7.92 8.00 19.58
N ALA A 94 -6.86 7.22 19.71
CA ALA A 94 -6.32 6.82 21.01
C ALA A 94 -5.49 7.94 21.67
N SER A 95 -5.04 8.92 20.88
CA SER A 95 -4.36 10.13 21.33
C SER A 95 -4.53 11.24 20.30
N ASP A 96 -4.23 12.47 20.71
CA ASP A 96 -3.99 13.56 19.77
C ASP A 96 -2.82 13.20 18.84
N ALA A 97 -2.82 13.83 17.67
CA ALA A 97 -1.76 13.74 16.70
C ALA A 97 -0.66 14.77 17.01
N THR A 98 0.58 14.46 16.68
CA THR A 98 1.68 15.43 16.66
C THR A 98 2.39 15.40 15.32
N PHE A 99 2.85 16.57 14.87
CA PHE A 99 3.67 16.69 13.67
C PHE A 99 4.68 17.83 13.84
N ILE A 100 5.72 17.84 13.01
CA ILE A 100 6.77 18.87 13.04
C ILE A 100 6.58 19.85 11.88
N ASN A 101 6.55 21.13 12.19
CA ASN A 101 6.57 22.24 11.22
C ASN A 101 7.71 23.22 11.51
N GLU A 102 7.70 24.38 10.84
CA GLU A 102 8.70 25.43 10.95
C GLU A 102 8.80 26.00 12.38
N SER A 103 7.70 25.96 13.14
CA SER A 103 7.60 26.46 14.51
C SER A 103 7.95 25.40 15.57
N GLY A 104 8.28 24.17 15.14
CA GLY A 104 8.60 23.04 16.02
C GLY A 104 7.53 21.96 16.03
N GLU A 105 7.35 21.30 17.17
CA GLU A 105 6.32 20.29 17.35
C GLU A 105 4.96 20.96 17.56
N GLN A 106 4.00 20.62 16.69
CA GLN A 106 2.61 21.06 16.79
C GLN A 106 1.73 19.86 17.15
N ARG A 107 0.86 20.07 18.14
CA ARG A 107 -0.18 19.13 18.54
C ARG A 107 -1.48 19.44 17.82
N LEU A 108 -2.16 18.40 17.38
CA LEU A 108 -3.39 18.45 16.61
C LEU A 108 -4.46 17.66 17.33
N GLN A 109 -5.51 18.36 17.77
CA GLN A 109 -6.68 17.70 18.34
C GLN A 109 -7.38 16.88 17.27
N VAL A 110 -7.59 15.59 17.55
CA VAL A 110 -8.32 14.68 16.68
C VAL A 110 -9.53 14.17 17.44
N ASN A 111 -10.71 14.41 16.90
CA ASN A 111 -11.98 13.96 17.43
C ASN A 111 -12.41 12.64 16.74
N PRO A 112 -13.26 11.83 17.40
CA PRO A 112 -13.80 10.61 16.81
C PRO A 112 -14.54 10.86 15.50
N GLY A 113 -14.57 9.83 14.65
CA GLY A 113 -15.29 9.87 13.39
C GLY A 113 -15.97 8.56 13.05
N GLY A 114 -16.31 8.40 11.78
CA GLY A 114 -17.03 7.24 11.26
C GLY A 114 -16.19 6.45 10.26
N TRP A 115 -16.35 5.14 10.22
CA TRP A 115 -15.73 4.27 9.21
C TRP A 115 -16.70 3.23 8.65
N SER A 116 -16.41 2.75 7.45
CA SER A 116 -17.12 1.66 6.80
C SER A 116 -16.18 0.92 5.86
N VAL A 117 -16.53 -0.31 5.51
CA VAL A 117 -15.82 -1.09 4.50
C VAL A 117 -16.80 -1.43 3.39
N GLU A 118 -16.49 -0.94 2.20
CA GLU A 118 -17.13 -1.41 0.97
C GLU A 118 -16.50 -2.76 0.61
N PRO A 119 -17.30 -3.83 0.49
CA PRO A 119 -16.76 -5.13 0.13
C PRO A 119 -16.14 -5.10 -1.29
N PRO A 120 -15.13 -5.95 -1.55
CA PRO A 120 -14.52 -6.05 -2.87
C PRO A 120 -15.57 -6.44 -3.92
N LYS A 121 -15.43 -5.92 -5.13
CA LYS A 121 -16.20 -6.39 -6.28
C LYS A 121 -15.46 -7.61 -6.83
N GLU A 122 -16.14 -8.76 -6.89
CA GLU A 122 -15.55 -10.06 -7.26
C GLU A 122 -14.50 -9.95 -8.37
N GLY A 123 -13.24 -10.23 -8.02
CA GLY A 123 -12.10 -10.30 -8.94
C GLY A 123 -11.66 -8.99 -9.59
N LYS A 124 -12.25 -7.83 -9.24
CA LYS A 124 -12.00 -6.54 -9.91
C LYS A 124 -11.34 -5.50 -9.04
N SER A 125 -11.69 -5.44 -7.76
CA SER A 125 -11.17 -4.42 -6.85
C SER A 125 -11.05 -4.94 -5.42
N PRO A 126 -10.02 -4.50 -4.67
CA PRO A 126 -9.94 -4.81 -3.25
C PRO A 126 -11.12 -4.24 -2.48
N ALA A 127 -11.28 -4.65 -1.22
CA ALA A 127 -12.19 -3.97 -0.31
C ALA A 127 -11.77 -2.50 -0.19
N VAL A 128 -12.72 -1.60 0.06
CA VAL A 128 -12.42 -0.18 0.23
C VAL A 128 -12.81 0.24 1.64
N LEU A 129 -11.80 0.47 2.48
CA LEU A 129 -11.97 1.10 3.78
C LEU A 129 -12.18 2.60 3.56
N ARG A 130 -13.29 3.13 4.05
CA ARG A 130 -13.61 4.56 4.07
C ARG A 130 -13.73 4.98 5.52
N PHE A 131 -13.10 6.08 5.88
CA PHE A 131 -13.27 6.63 7.22
C PHE A 131 -13.09 8.14 7.20
N TRP A 132 -13.58 8.79 8.24
CA TRP A 132 -13.29 10.20 8.49
C TRP A 132 -12.86 10.41 9.93
N LEU A 133 -12.09 11.46 10.13
CA LEU A 133 -11.73 11.99 11.45
C LEU A 133 -12.00 13.48 11.44
N ASP A 134 -12.38 14.03 12.59
CA ASP A 134 -12.59 15.47 12.73
C ASP A 134 -11.37 16.12 13.39
N PHE A 135 -10.77 17.08 12.69
CA PHE A 135 -9.58 17.79 13.13
C PHE A 135 -9.99 19.17 13.64
N GLY A 136 -9.90 19.41 14.95
CA GLY A 136 -10.48 20.61 15.57
C GLY A 136 -10.03 21.92 14.92
N GLU A 137 -8.71 22.13 14.83
CA GLU A 137 -8.13 23.39 14.31
C GLU A 137 -7.38 23.21 12.97
N GLY A 138 -7.21 21.97 12.49
CA GLY A 138 -6.35 21.68 11.35
C GLY A 138 -4.86 21.94 11.65
N GLY A 139 -4.02 21.93 10.61
CA GLY A 139 -2.57 22.09 10.79
C GLY A 139 -1.85 22.55 9.53
N VAL A 140 -0.83 23.40 9.68
CA VAL A 140 -0.07 23.97 8.55
C VAL A 140 1.40 23.59 8.67
N LYS A 141 1.98 23.21 7.53
CA LYS A 141 3.41 22.95 7.33
C LYS A 141 3.81 23.44 5.94
N ARG A 142 4.58 24.53 5.88
CA ARG A 142 4.90 25.26 4.64
C ARG A 142 3.64 25.63 3.86
N ASP A 143 3.54 25.15 2.63
CA ASP A 143 2.45 25.28 1.69
C ASP A 143 1.47 24.10 1.77
N THR A 144 1.50 23.29 2.83
CA THR A 144 0.55 22.20 3.09
C THR A 144 -0.27 22.49 4.36
N THR A 145 -1.57 22.19 4.35
CA THR A 145 -2.60 22.76 5.24
C THR A 145 -3.72 21.75 5.45
N LEU A 146 -3.62 20.90 6.46
CA LEU A 146 -4.76 20.10 6.87
C LEU A 146 -5.89 21.04 7.33
N PRO A 147 -7.08 20.99 6.68
CA PRO A 147 -8.19 21.84 7.07
C PRO A 147 -8.75 21.43 8.44
N ALA A 148 -9.34 22.39 9.13
CA ALA A 148 -10.20 22.12 10.28
C ALA A 148 -11.49 21.41 9.84
N GLY A 149 -12.05 20.60 10.72
CA GLY A 149 -13.27 19.83 10.49
C GLY A 149 -13.02 18.41 10.01
N LYS A 150 -14.07 17.83 9.40
CA LYS A 150 -14.08 16.45 8.93
C LYS A 150 -13.19 16.26 7.71
N VAL A 151 -12.26 15.32 7.80
CA VAL A 151 -11.39 14.92 6.70
C VAL A 151 -11.65 13.44 6.39
N PHE A 152 -11.86 13.16 5.11
CA PHE A 152 -12.23 11.85 4.61
C PHE A 152 -11.03 11.13 3.99
N PHE A 153 -10.93 9.85 4.32
CA PHE A 153 -9.86 8.96 3.92
C PHE A 153 -10.44 7.74 3.21
N THR A 154 -9.68 7.22 2.25
CA THR A 154 -10.00 5.99 1.54
C THR A 154 -8.74 5.16 1.41
N ALA A 155 -8.84 3.87 1.73
CA ALA A 155 -7.76 2.91 1.61
C ALA A 155 -8.26 1.61 1.00
N ALA A 156 -7.40 0.96 0.23
CA ALA A 156 -7.65 -0.42 -0.17
C ALA A 156 -7.37 -1.35 1.02
N GLY A 157 -8.29 -2.26 1.26
CA GLY A 157 -8.14 -3.37 2.20
C GLY A 157 -8.06 -4.67 1.41
N TRP A 158 -6.98 -5.40 1.58
CA TRP A 158 -6.81 -6.73 1.00
C TRP A 158 -7.03 -7.77 2.09
N MET A 159 -7.87 -8.74 1.80
CA MET A 159 -8.07 -9.91 2.65
C MET A 159 -7.04 -10.99 2.32
N ASP A 160 -6.86 -11.94 3.23
CA ASP A 160 -5.86 -13.02 3.09
C ASP A 160 -6.07 -13.81 1.78
N GLU A 161 -7.31 -14.07 1.37
CA GLU A 161 -7.61 -14.76 0.11
C GLU A 161 -7.19 -13.94 -1.12
N GLU A 162 -7.37 -12.62 -1.07
CA GLU A 162 -6.97 -11.72 -2.16
C GLU A 162 -5.45 -11.58 -2.25
N ILE A 163 -4.77 -11.58 -1.09
CA ILE A 163 -3.32 -11.61 -0.98
C ILE A 163 -2.78 -12.91 -1.58
N GLU A 164 -3.40 -14.06 -1.30
CA GLU A 164 -3.00 -15.34 -1.89
C GLU A 164 -3.14 -15.36 -3.41
N VAL A 165 -4.25 -14.86 -3.95
CA VAL A 165 -4.46 -14.73 -5.39
C VAL A 165 -3.40 -13.82 -6.01
N GLY A 166 -3.15 -12.66 -5.40
CA GLY A 166 -2.11 -11.73 -5.83
C GLY A 166 -0.71 -12.34 -5.80
N ASN A 167 -0.37 -13.09 -4.75
CA ASN A 167 0.90 -13.80 -4.62
C ASN A 167 1.07 -14.88 -5.70
N LYS A 168 0.01 -15.63 -6.01
CA LYS A 168 0.03 -16.62 -7.11
C LYS A 168 0.29 -15.94 -8.46
N ALA A 169 -0.40 -14.83 -8.74
CA ALA A 169 -0.20 -14.07 -9.98
C ALA A 169 1.23 -13.50 -10.07
N ARG A 170 1.75 -12.92 -8.98
CA ARG A 170 3.12 -12.42 -8.90
C ARG A 170 4.14 -13.53 -9.13
N ASN A 171 3.99 -14.66 -8.44
CA ASN A 171 4.94 -15.77 -8.55
C ASN A 171 4.97 -16.34 -9.98
N LYS A 172 3.81 -16.42 -10.66
CA LYS A 172 3.74 -16.80 -12.07
C LYS A 172 4.48 -15.81 -12.98
N LEU A 173 4.36 -14.50 -12.73
CA LEU A 173 5.09 -13.48 -13.49
C LEU A 173 6.59 -13.56 -13.26
N VAL A 174 7.02 -13.82 -12.02
CA VAL A 174 8.43 -14.03 -11.68
C VAL A 174 8.98 -15.24 -12.43
N GLU A 175 8.27 -16.36 -12.43
CA GLU A 175 8.67 -17.57 -13.16
C GLU A 175 8.78 -17.31 -14.69
N LEU A 176 7.83 -16.57 -15.27
CA LEU A 176 7.91 -16.19 -16.68
C LEU A 176 9.12 -15.31 -16.98
N LEU A 177 9.40 -14.34 -16.11
CA LEU A 177 10.55 -13.45 -16.26
C LEU A 177 11.88 -14.18 -16.12
N GLU A 178 12.00 -15.08 -15.14
CA GLU A 178 13.19 -15.90 -14.93
C GLU A 178 13.46 -16.80 -16.14
N ASN A 179 12.40 -17.43 -16.69
CA ASN A 179 12.51 -18.22 -17.90
C ASN A 179 12.98 -17.40 -19.10
N ASP A 180 12.44 -16.20 -19.28
CA ASP A 180 12.84 -15.30 -20.37
C ASP A 180 14.30 -14.84 -20.24
N ILE A 181 14.72 -14.45 -19.02
CA ILE A 181 16.12 -14.12 -18.72
C ILE A 181 17.04 -15.29 -19.04
N LEU A 182 16.68 -16.51 -18.64
CA LEU A 182 17.48 -17.72 -18.91
C LEU A 182 17.59 -18.02 -20.40
N VAL A 183 16.51 -17.87 -21.17
CA VAL A 183 16.52 -18.04 -22.62
C VAL A 183 17.45 -17.01 -23.27
N ASN A 184 17.34 -15.74 -22.87
CA ASN A 184 18.17 -14.66 -23.39
C ASN A 184 19.66 -14.84 -23.05
N LEU A 185 19.98 -15.28 -21.83
CA LEU A 185 21.36 -15.58 -21.43
C LEU A 185 21.96 -16.75 -22.23
N LYS A 186 21.17 -17.81 -22.48
CA LYS A 186 21.63 -18.95 -23.29
C LYS A 186 21.87 -18.56 -24.75
N ALA A 187 21.00 -17.73 -25.31
CA ALA A 187 21.19 -17.19 -26.66
C ALA A 187 22.47 -16.35 -26.74
N ALA A 188 22.66 -15.43 -25.79
CA ALA A 188 23.88 -14.60 -25.72
C ALA A 188 25.16 -15.44 -25.56
N GLN A 189 25.11 -16.52 -24.76
CA GLN A 189 26.24 -17.43 -24.61
C GLN A 189 26.54 -18.20 -25.90
N ALA A 190 25.53 -18.68 -26.62
CA ALA A 190 25.71 -19.37 -27.90
C ALA A 190 26.29 -18.43 -28.97
N ASP A 191 25.87 -17.17 -28.99
CA ASP A 191 26.44 -16.13 -29.85
C ASP A 191 27.90 -15.84 -29.49
N TYR A 192 28.23 -15.76 -28.20
CA TYR A 192 29.61 -15.62 -27.74
C TYR A 192 30.47 -16.82 -28.16
N ASP A 193 30.02 -18.04 -27.92
CA ASP A 193 30.78 -19.25 -28.25
C ASP A 193 31.02 -19.41 -29.76
N SER A 194 30.05 -19.00 -30.59
CA SER A 194 30.17 -19.06 -32.05
C SER A 194 31.04 -17.95 -32.65
N SER A 195 31.05 -16.77 -32.02
CA SER A 195 31.84 -15.61 -32.44
C SER A 195 33.26 -15.58 -31.85
N ASN A 196 33.52 -16.32 -30.77
CA ASN A 196 34.81 -16.32 -30.10
C ASN A 196 35.89 -17.11 -30.88
N PRO A 197 36.93 -16.44 -31.42
CA PRO A 197 37.97 -17.10 -32.22
C PRO A 197 38.85 -18.05 -31.38
N ILE A 198 39.00 -17.82 -30.07
CA ILE A 198 39.78 -18.69 -29.19
C ILE A 198 39.08 -20.05 -28.98
N ALA A 199 37.74 -20.03 -28.85
CA ALA A 199 36.95 -21.25 -28.72
C ALA A 199 37.03 -22.12 -29.98
N LYS A 200 37.02 -21.50 -31.18
CA LYS A 200 37.23 -22.19 -32.46
C LYS A 200 38.62 -22.83 -32.56
N ILE A 201 39.67 -22.12 -32.12
CA ILE A 201 41.05 -22.65 -32.12
C ILE A 201 41.20 -23.81 -31.13
N ALA A 202 40.56 -23.74 -29.96
CA ALA A 202 40.61 -24.82 -28.96
C ALA A 202 39.93 -26.10 -29.47
N LYS A 203 38.77 -25.97 -30.13
CA LYS A 203 38.05 -27.09 -30.74
C LYS A 203 38.84 -27.75 -31.88
N LEU A 204 39.46 -26.95 -32.75
CA LEU A 204 40.35 -27.44 -33.82
C LEU A 204 41.57 -28.21 -33.27
N ARG A 205 42.12 -27.82 -32.10
CA ARG A 205 43.18 -28.60 -31.47
C ARG A 205 42.66 -29.91 -30.90
N TYR A 206 41.47 -29.92 -30.29
CA TYR A 206 40.92 -31.15 -29.70
C TYR A 206 40.56 -32.20 -30.78
N ASP A 207 39.94 -31.77 -31.88
CA ASP A 207 39.57 -32.67 -32.99
C ASP A 207 40.81 -33.23 -33.71
N ASN A 208 41.91 -32.47 -33.77
CA ASN A 208 43.17 -32.93 -34.37
C ASN A 208 44.03 -33.81 -33.46
N TYR A 209 43.83 -33.80 -32.14
CA TYR A 209 44.60 -34.61 -31.19
C TYR A 209 43.80 -35.76 -30.54
N GLY A 210 42.46 -35.74 -30.65
CA GLY A 210 41.58 -36.76 -30.07
C GLY A 210 41.33 -37.99 -30.95
N ALA A 211 41.62 -37.94 -32.25
CA ALA A 211 41.41 -39.06 -33.17
C ALA A 211 42.56 -40.09 -33.17
N ASP A 212 43.77 -39.71 -32.75
CA ASP A 212 44.97 -40.57 -32.85
C ASP A 212 45.34 -41.31 -31.55
N VAL A 213 44.62 -41.11 -30.44
CA VAL A 213 45.03 -41.67 -29.13
C VAL A 213 44.34 -43.00 -28.78
N VAL A 214 43.44 -43.53 -29.62
CA VAL A 214 42.77 -44.83 -29.38
C VAL A 214 43.40 -46.00 -30.16
N ALA A 215 44.41 -45.77 -31.01
CA ALA A 215 44.97 -46.82 -31.87
C ALA A 215 46.24 -47.52 -31.35
N THR A 216 46.79 -47.15 -30.18
CA THR A 216 48.07 -47.75 -29.73
C THR A 216 48.13 -48.04 -28.23
N GLN A 217 47.33 -48.98 -27.73
CA GLN A 217 47.74 -49.80 -26.58
C GLN A 217 47.24 -51.24 -26.79
N PHE A 218 48.23 -52.11 -27.03
CA PHE A 218 48.18 -53.56 -26.80
C PHE A 218 47.96 -53.85 -25.31
#